data_AF-A0A2H6JXL8-F1
#
_entry.id   AF-A0A2H6JXL8-F1
#
_cell.length_a   1.000
_cell.length_b   1.000
_cell.length_c   1.000
_cell.angle_alpha   90.00
_cell.angle_beta   90.00
_cell.angle_gamma   90.00
#
_symmetry.space_group_name_H-M   'P 1'
#
loop_
_entity.id
_entity.type
_entity.pdbx_description
1 polymer ?
#
loop_
_entity_poly.entity_id
_entity_poly.type
_entity_poly.pdbx_seq_one_letter_code
_entity_poly.pdbx_strand_id
1 'polypeptide(L)'
;MKFRTYGAFGVVVIIVLFMLFKIAEPPASKEKLEFPITAQKALEIVKNNKNASVFIDRYMKNESNRIIRINLNYNLSSRDYIWNIELIEKECGCKFGSEKGLNLIRAEVDPTSGKILKLDTQVGVKESEIAKERCMEGCHSRNKTKSGFIMKK
;
A
#
# COMPACT_ATOMS: atom_id res chain seq x y z
N MET A 1 48.06 48.81 -50.16
CA MET A 1 49.27 48.06 -50.57
C MET A 1 49.44 46.88 -49.62
N LYS A 2 49.37 45.66 -50.17
CA LYS A 2 49.86 44.37 -49.65
C LYS A 2 49.29 43.84 -48.31
N PHE A 3 48.38 42.88 -48.45
CA PHE A 3 48.22 41.76 -47.52
C PHE A 3 49.52 40.95 -47.44
N ARG A 4 49.91 40.54 -46.23
CA ARG A 4 50.60 39.26 -46.04
C ARG A 4 50.43 38.74 -44.62
N THR A 5 50.24 37.44 -44.59
CA THR A 5 49.72 36.52 -43.57
C THR A 5 50.82 35.90 -42.68
N TYR A 6 50.34 35.29 -41.59
CA TYR A 6 50.79 34.05 -40.91
C TYR A 6 51.35 34.16 -39.48
N GLY A 7 50.88 33.24 -38.64
CA GLY A 7 51.49 32.80 -37.39
C GLY A 7 50.66 33.15 -36.15
N ALA A 8 49.64 32.36 -35.79
CA ALA A 8 49.73 31.15 -34.95
C ALA A 8 50.01 31.44 -33.46
N PHE A 9 49.26 30.74 -32.60
CA PHE A 9 49.39 30.64 -31.14
C PHE A 9 48.69 31.72 -30.29
N GLY A 10 47.37 31.63 -30.26
CA GLY A 10 46.57 32.04 -29.10
C GLY A 10 45.62 30.91 -28.76
N VAL A 11 46.12 29.84 -28.12
CA VAL A 11 45.26 28.80 -27.54
C VAL A 11 44.47 29.47 -26.41
N VAL A 12 43.26 29.93 -26.71
CA VAL A 12 42.31 30.34 -25.69
C VAL A 12 41.82 29.04 -25.05
N VAL A 13 42.49 28.67 -23.95
CA VAL A 13 42.01 27.64 -23.03
C VAL A 13 40.69 28.17 -22.47
N ILE A 14 39.57 27.76 -23.06
CA ILE A 14 38.26 27.88 -22.44
C ILE A 14 38.28 26.90 -21.27
N ILE A 15 38.77 27.37 -20.12
CA ILE A 15 38.54 26.72 -18.84
C ILE A 15 37.04 26.80 -18.65
N VAL A 16 36.38 25.68 -18.93
CA VAL A 16 34.97 25.49 -18.62
C VAL A 16 34.86 25.76 -17.13
N LEU A 17 34.27 26.90 -16.80
CA LEU A 17 33.82 27.24 -15.46
C LEU A 17 32.64 26.30 -15.15
N PHE A 18 32.94 25.00 -15.00
CA PHE A 18 32.14 24.07 -14.22
C PHE A 18 32.25 24.57 -12.79
N MET A 19 31.56 25.68 -12.51
CA MET A 19 31.17 26.04 -11.17
C MET A 19 30.58 24.78 -10.58
N LEU A 20 31.31 24.31 -9.58
CA LEU A 20 30.96 23.30 -8.61
C LEU A 20 29.63 23.68 -7.94
N PHE A 21 28.53 23.60 -8.67
CA PHE A 21 27.27 23.17 -8.07
C PHE A 21 27.46 21.67 -7.80
N LYS A 22 28.25 21.39 -6.76
CA LYS A 22 27.96 20.28 -5.88
C LYS A 22 26.53 20.55 -5.41
N ILE A 23 25.57 20.01 -6.16
CA ILE A 23 24.21 19.82 -5.67
C ILE A 23 24.44 19.09 -4.36
N ALA A 24 24.29 19.81 -3.24
CA ALA A 24 24.20 19.16 -1.95
C ALA A 24 22.97 18.28 -2.08
N GLU A 25 23.19 16.99 -2.36
CA GLU A 25 22.16 16.00 -2.18
C GLU A 25 21.65 16.23 -0.76
N PRO A 26 20.36 16.54 -0.58
CA PRO A 26 19.81 16.66 0.77
C PRO A 26 20.19 15.36 1.47
N PRO A 27 20.75 15.39 2.70
CA PRO A 27 21.09 14.16 3.38
C PRO A 27 19.80 13.35 3.41
N ALA A 28 19.81 12.21 2.71
CA ALA A 28 18.75 11.23 2.81
C ALA A 28 18.85 10.67 4.23
N SER A 29 18.31 11.40 5.21
CA SER A 29 18.04 10.84 6.52
C SER A 29 16.95 9.81 6.28
N LYS A 30 17.39 8.58 5.96
CA LYS A 30 16.61 7.38 6.13
C LYS A 30 16.44 7.19 7.62
N GLU A 31 15.65 8.06 8.25
CA GLU A 31 15.16 7.82 9.59
C GLU A 31 14.33 6.54 9.45
N LYS A 32 14.93 5.44 9.89
CA LYS A 32 14.35 4.12 9.73
C LYS A 32 13.16 4.09 10.68
N LEU A 33 11.96 4.15 10.12
CA LEU A 33 10.74 3.94 10.88
C LEU A 33 10.78 2.51 11.44
N GLU A 34 11.09 2.38 12.72
CA GLU A 34 11.08 1.11 13.43
C GLU A 34 9.79 1.00 14.24
N PHE A 35 8.95 0.03 13.87
CA PHE A 35 7.73 -0.29 14.59
C PHE A 35 7.96 -1.55 15.45
N PRO A 36 7.53 -1.56 16.72
CA PRO A 36 7.62 -2.75 17.57
C PRO A 36 6.95 -3.98 16.96
N ILE A 37 5.84 -3.78 16.25
CA ILE A 37 5.10 -4.85 15.57
C ILE A 37 5.45 -4.82 14.08
N THR A 38 6.07 -5.91 13.62
CA THR A 38 6.35 -6.14 12.20
C THR A 38 5.09 -6.49 11.42
N ALA A 39 5.14 -6.38 10.09
CA ALA A 39 4.06 -6.79 9.20
C ALA A 39 3.63 -8.26 9.44
N GLN A 40 4.60 -9.16 9.58
CA GLN A 40 4.35 -10.58 9.85
C GLN A 40 3.68 -10.76 11.22
N LYS A 41 4.15 -10.03 12.24
CA LYS A 41 3.56 -10.13 13.57
C LYS A 41 2.12 -9.60 13.60
N ALA A 42 1.84 -8.51 12.87
CA ALA A 42 0.50 -7.99 12.71
C ALA A 42 -0.43 -9.01 12.02
N LEU A 43 0.05 -9.72 10.98
CA LEU A 43 -0.71 -10.80 10.34
C LEU A 43 -1.02 -11.94 11.32
N GLU A 44 -0.04 -12.38 12.12
CA GLU A 44 -0.26 -13.42 13.14
C GLU A 44 -1.34 -12.99 14.16
N ILE A 45 -1.28 -11.74 14.62
CA ILE A 45 -2.28 -11.18 15.54
C ILE A 45 -3.68 -11.29 14.92
N VAL A 46 -3.83 -10.95 13.64
CA VAL A 46 -5.12 -11.07 12.94
C VAL A 46 -5.55 -12.53 12.83
N LYS A 47 -4.67 -13.44 12.39
CA LYS A 47 -5.01 -14.87 12.26
C LYS A 47 -5.40 -15.51 13.60
N ASN A 48 -4.76 -15.11 14.69
CA ASN A 48 -5.01 -15.63 16.04
C ASN A 48 -6.21 -14.95 16.73
N ASN A 49 -6.79 -13.90 16.15
CA ASN A 49 -8.02 -13.34 16.67
C ASN A 49 -9.16 -14.37 16.53
N LYS A 50 -9.92 -14.59 17.62
CA LYS A 50 -11.00 -15.59 17.66
C LYS A 50 -11.98 -15.49 16.48
N ASN A 51 -12.41 -14.28 16.12
CA ASN A 51 -13.39 -14.09 15.04
C ASN A 51 -12.78 -14.35 13.67
N ALA A 52 -11.55 -13.90 13.44
CA ALA A 52 -10.84 -14.14 12.21
C ALA A 52 -10.48 -15.62 12.03
N SER A 53 -9.98 -16.29 13.08
CA SER A 53 -9.67 -17.72 13.07
C SER A 53 -10.91 -18.55 12.71
N VAL A 54 -12.03 -18.31 13.39
CA VAL A 54 -13.30 -19.02 13.09
C VAL A 54 -13.77 -18.76 11.66
N PHE A 55 -13.58 -17.54 11.16
CA PHE A 55 -13.91 -17.21 9.77
C PHE A 55 -13.02 -17.94 8.78
N ILE A 56 -11.70 -17.97 9.02
CA ILE A 56 -10.73 -18.68 8.20
C ILE A 56 -11.10 -20.16 8.15
N ASP A 57 -11.31 -20.80 9.29
CA ASP A 57 -11.63 -22.23 9.38
C ASP A 57 -12.93 -22.58 8.65
N ARG A 58 -13.91 -21.66 8.65
CA ARG A 58 -15.21 -21.89 8.04
C ARG A 58 -15.23 -21.62 6.54
N TYR A 59 -14.64 -20.52 6.09
CA TYR A 59 -14.83 -19.98 4.74
C TYR A 59 -13.55 -19.88 3.91
N MET A 60 -12.37 -19.95 4.54
CA MET A 60 -11.08 -19.82 3.86
C MET A 60 -10.26 -21.10 4.07
N LYS A 61 -10.62 -22.18 3.38
CA LYS A 61 -9.99 -23.50 3.55
C LYS A 61 -8.85 -23.78 2.58
N ASN A 62 -8.76 -23.03 1.48
CA ASN A 62 -7.78 -23.24 0.42
C ASN A 62 -6.71 -22.16 0.46
N GLU A 63 -5.69 -22.37 1.29
CA GLU A 63 -4.58 -21.43 1.45
C GLU A 63 -3.86 -21.12 0.14
N SER A 64 -3.79 -22.07 -0.81
CA SER A 64 -3.17 -21.86 -2.12
C SER A 64 -3.90 -20.83 -2.99
N ASN A 65 -5.19 -20.61 -2.74
CA ASN A 65 -6.00 -19.59 -3.41
C ASN A 65 -6.08 -18.28 -2.60
N ARG A 66 -5.37 -18.21 -1.46
CA ARG A 66 -5.42 -17.06 -0.56
C ARG A 66 -4.38 -16.03 -0.95
N ILE A 67 -4.86 -14.82 -1.20
CA ILE A 67 -4.03 -13.63 -1.36
C ILE A 67 -3.97 -12.93 -0.02
N ILE A 68 -2.76 -12.65 0.46
CA ILE A 68 -2.51 -11.88 1.68
C ILE A 68 -1.83 -10.58 1.29
N ARG A 69 -2.36 -9.45 1.76
CA ARG A 69 -1.79 -8.12 1.56
C ARG A 69 -1.62 -7.44 2.90
N ILE A 70 -0.46 -6.83 3.09
CA ILE A 70 -0.12 -6.11 4.32
C ILE A 70 0.50 -4.79 3.89
N ASN A 71 -0.13 -3.68 4.25
CA ASN A 71 0.33 -2.34 3.93
C ASN A 71 0.45 -1.51 5.21
N LEU A 72 1.48 -0.68 5.28
CA LEU A 72 1.60 0.33 6.33
C LEU A 72 1.02 1.65 5.80
N ASN A 73 -0.06 2.12 6.40
CA ASN A 73 -0.71 3.36 5.99
C ASN A 73 -0.56 4.42 7.08
N TYR A 74 -0.24 5.66 6.67
CA TYR A 74 -0.27 6.80 7.57
C TYR A 74 -1.70 7.35 7.67
N ASN A 75 -2.30 7.28 8.86
CA ASN A 75 -3.63 7.81 9.11
C ASN A 75 -3.55 9.30 9.46
N LEU A 76 -3.91 10.16 8.51
CA LEU A 76 -3.90 11.62 8.68
C LEU A 76 -4.76 12.12 9.85
N SER A 77 -5.82 11.38 10.22
CA SER A 77 -6.74 11.80 11.28
C SER A 77 -6.16 11.59 12.68
N SER A 78 -5.50 10.45 12.91
CA SER A 78 -4.83 10.16 14.19
C SER A 78 -3.36 10.63 14.21
N ARG A 79 -2.78 10.95 13.05
CA ARG A 79 -1.35 11.23 12.84
C ARG A 79 -0.43 10.05 13.17
N ASP A 80 -0.95 8.83 13.07
CA ASP A 80 -0.24 7.59 13.38
C ASP A 80 -0.19 6.64 12.19
N TYR A 81 0.75 5.70 12.21
CA TYR A 81 0.80 4.59 11.27
C TYR A 81 -0.13 3.46 11.70
N ILE A 82 -0.68 2.73 10.72
CA ILE A 82 -1.57 1.59 10.92
C ILE A 82 -1.19 0.48 9.94
N TRP A 83 -1.13 -0.76 10.43
CA TRP A 83 -1.05 -1.94 9.58
C TRP A 83 -2.42 -2.30 9.04
N ASN A 84 -2.59 -2.21 7.72
CA ASN A 84 -3.77 -2.66 7.01
C ASN A 84 -3.52 -4.05 6.43
N ILE A 85 -4.29 -5.02 6.91
CA ILE A 85 -4.16 -6.43 6.56
C ILE A 85 -5.42 -6.86 5.80
N GLU A 86 -5.23 -7.47 4.63
CA GLU A 86 -6.30 -8.00 3.80
C GLU A 86 -6.00 -9.46 3.45
N LEU A 87 -6.92 -10.38 3.78
CA LEU A 87 -6.89 -11.77 3.34
C LEU A 87 -8.07 -11.99 2.40
N ILE A 88 -7.81 -12.46 1.18
CA ILE A 88 -8.83 -12.76 0.16
C ILE A 88 -8.67 -14.20 -0.29
N GLU A 89 -9.74 -14.98 -0.31
CA GLU A 89 -9.74 -16.33 -0.86
C GLU A 89 -10.93 -16.49 -1.80
N LYS A 90 -10.67 -17.01 -3.02
CA LYS A 90 -11.73 -17.36 -3.97
C LYS A 90 -12.48 -18.58 -3.45
N GLU A 91 -13.81 -18.49 -3.36
CA GLU A 91 -14.63 -19.64 -2.98
C GLU A 91 -14.37 -20.80 -3.96
N CYS A 92 -14.09 -22.00 -3.44
CA CYS A 92 -13.93 -23.20 -4.24
C CYS A 92 -15.26 -23.57 -4.90
N GLY A 93 -15.49 -23.05 -6.10
CA GLY A 93 -16.70 -23.33 -6.87
C GLY A 93 -16.70 -24.73 -7.46
N CYS A 94 -17.00 -25.72 -6.61
CA CYS A 94 -17.53 -27.01 -7.03
C CYS A 94 -18.97 -26.89 -7.59
N LYS A 95 -19.58 -25.71 -7.47
CA LYS A 95 -20.83 -25.34 -8.11
C LYS A 95 -20.55 -24.79 -9.51
N PHE A 96 -20.81 -25.59 -10.53
CA PHE A 96 -20.83 -25.14 -11.93
C PHE A 96 -21.92 -24.08 -12.10
N GLY A 97 -21.57 -22.90 -12.65
CA GLY A 97 -22.55 -21.89 -13.11
C GLY A 97 -22.82 -20.69 -12.20
N SER A 98 -22.18 -20.57 -11.03
CA SER A 98 -22.26 -19.37 -10.18
C SER A 98 -20.96 -18.57 -10.20
N GLU A 99 -21.05 -17.23 -10.30
CA GLU A 99 -19.90 -16.34 -10.05
C GLU A 99 -19.31 -16.71 -8.69
N LYS A 100 -18.04 -17.13 -8.67
CA LYS A 100 -17.36 -17.51 -7.43
C LYS A 100 -17.12 -16.25 -6.62
N GLY A 101 -17.77 -16.13 -5.47
CA GLY A 101 -17.55 -15.02 -4.57
C GLY A 101 -16.19 -15.09 -3.88
N LEU A 102 -15.78 -13.96 -3.31
CA LEU A 102 -14.55 -13.79 -2.55
C LEU A 102 -14.90 -13.77 -1.06
N ASN A 103 -14.16 -14.55 -0.29
CA ASN A 103 -14.17 -14.48 1.16
C ASN A 103 -13.04 -13.55 1.58
N LEU A 104 -13.37 -12.57 2.41
CA LEU A 104 -12.53 -11.42 2.69
C LEU A 104 -12.43 -11.19 4.20
N ILE A 105 -11.22 -10.96 4.68
CA ILE A 105 -10.95 -10.37 5.99
C ILE A 105 -10.17 -9.08 5.77
N ARG A 106 -10.62 -7.99 6.39
CA ARG A 106 -9.88 -6.72 6.47
C ARG A 106 -9.66 -6.37 7.93
N ALA A 107 -8.43 -6.02 8.29
CA ALA A 107 -8.10 -5.63 9.65
C ALA A 107 -7.16 -4.44 9.66
N GLU A 108 -7.32 -3.61 10.69
CA GLU A 108 -6.42 -2.51 11.03
C GLU A 108 -5.76 -2.84 12.37
N VAL A 109 -4.43 -2.85 12.40
CA VAL A 109 -3.64 -3.18 13.59
C VAL A 109 -2.72 -2.02 13.93
N ASP A 110 -2.73 -1.62 15.20
CA ASP A 110 -1.79 -0.64 15.75
C ASP A 110 -0.36 -1.21 15.70
N PRO A 111 0.60 -0.54 15.03
CA PRO A 111 1.97 -1.01 14.84
C PRO A 111 2.84 -0.93 16.10
N THR A 112 2.36 -0.27 17.15
CA THR A 112 3.04 -0.11 18.44
C THR A 112 2.51 -1.12 19.45
N SER A 113 1.19 -1.16 19.63
CA SER A 113 0.56 -2.01 20.67
C SER A 113 0.16 -3.39 20.17
N GLY A 114 0.02 -3.59 18.86
CA GLY A 114 -0.55 -4.80 18.28
C GLY A 114 -2.06 -4.92 18.48
N LYS A 115 -2.74 -3.88 18.96
CA LYS A 115 -4.19 -3.89 19.13
C LYS A 115 -4.88 -3.89 17.77
N ILE A 116 -5.86 -4.77 17.60
CA ILE A 116 -6.78 -4.73 16.45
C ILE A 116 -7.74 -3.57 16.66
N LEU A 117 -7.62 -2.55 15.81
CA LEU A 117 -8.46 -1.35 15.81
C LEU A 117 -9.78 -1.61 15.07
N LYS A 118 -9.71 -2.40 13.99
CA LYS A 118 -10.85 -2.76 13.16
C LYS A 118 -10.68 -4.17 12.61
N LEU A 119 -11.79 -4.92 12.49
CA LEU A 119 -11.83 -6.24 11.87
C LEU A 119 -13.19 -6.43 11.20
N ASP A 120 -13.17 -6.53 9.87
CA ASP A 120 -14.35 -6.81 9.04
C ASP A 120 -14.17 -8.14 8.31
N THR A 121 -15.24 -8.92 8.21
CA THR A 121 -15.26 -10.16 7.45
C THR A 121 -16.46 -10.19 6.50
N GLN A 122 -16.27 -10.72 5.29
CA GLN A 122 -17.31 -10.76 4.26
C GLN A 122 -17.23 -12.08 3.48
N VAL A 123 -18.37 -12.67 3.18
CA VAL A 123 -18.49 -13.94 2.44
C VAL A 123 -19.10 -13.66 1.08
N GLY A 124 -18.57 -14.30 0.04
CA GLY A 124 -19.22 -14.32 -1.26
C GLY A 124 -19.23 -12.98 -2.02
N VAL A 125 -18.32 -12.05 -1.69
CA VAL A 125 -18.26 -10.72 -2.32
C VAL A 125 -17.86 -10.86 -3.79
N LYS A 126 -18.50 -10.12 -4.70
CA LYS A 126 -18.13 -10.18 -6.11
C LYS A 126 -16.77 -9.53 -6.35
N GLU A 127 -15.95 -10.13 -7.21
CA GLU A 127 -14.64 -9.56 -7.57
C GLU A 127 -14.77 -8.15 -8.18
N SER A 128 -15.85 -7.90 -8.93
CA SER A 128 -16.17 -6.59 -9.48
C SER A 128 -16.46 -5.52 -8.42
N GLU A 129 -17.03 -5.88 -7.27
CA GLU A 129 -17.30 -4.95 -6.17
C GLU A 129 -16.00 -4.53 -5.49
N ILE A 130 -15.09 -5.48 -5.23
CA ILE A 130 -13.76 -5.18 -4.68
C ILE A 130 -12.93 -4.35 -5.67
N ALA A 131 -12.98 -4.66 -6.96
CA ALA A 131 -12.28 -3.90 -7.98
C ALA A 131 -12.80 -2.44 -8.06
N LYS A 132 -14.12 -2.26 -7.98
CA LYS A 132 -14.75 -0.95 -7.94
C LYS A 132 -14.36 -0.15 -6.70
N GLU A 133 -14.41 -0.77 -5.51
CA GLU A 133 -14.00 -0.13 -4.26
C GLU A 133 -12.57 0.41 -4.34
N ARG A 134 -11.64 -0.41 -4.82
CA ARG A 134 -10.23 0.00 -5.00
C ARG A 134 -10.05 1.12 -6.02
N CYS A 135 -10.78 1.07 -7.13
CA CYS A 135 -10.77 2.15 -8.11
C CYS A 135 -11.24 3.47 -7.47
N MET A 136 -12.29 3.41 -6.65
CA MET A 136 -12.79 4.58 -5.94
C MET A 136 -11.81 5.09 -4.88
N GLU A 137 -11.14 4.21 -4.15
CA GLU A 137 -10.11 4.60 -3.17
C GLU A 137 -8.90 5.27 -3.83
N GLY A 138 -8.39 4.68 -4.91
CA GLY A 138 -7.16 5.11 -5.57
C GLY A 138 -7.30 6.32 -6.51
N CYS A 139 -8.42 6.44 -7.23
CA CYS A 139 -8.59 7.47 -8.26
C CYS A 139 -9.69 8.50 -7.95
N HIS A 140 -10.64 8.14 -7.08
CA HIS A 140 -11.79 8.98 -6.74
C HIS A 140 -11.91 9.15 -5.24
N SER A 141 -10.79 9.50 -4.59
CA SER A 141 -10.73 9.88 -3.18
C SER A 141 -11.61 11.12 -2.98
N ARG A 142 -12.93 10.92 -2.89
CA ARG A 142 -13.87 11.98 -2.57
C ARG A 142 -13.44 12.50 -1.21
N ASN A 143 -13.11 13.79 -1.18
CA ASN A 143 -12.91 14.58 0.03
C ASN A 143 -13.74 14.02 1.18
N LYS A 144 -13.05 13.71 2.28
CA LYS A 144 -13.64 13.29 3.56
C LYS A 144 -14.70 14.31 4.00
N THR A 145 -15.94 14.09 3.57
CA THR A 145 -17.13 14.68 4.17
C THR A 145 -18.23 13.65 4.09
N LYS A 146 -18.46 13.01 5.25
CA LYS A 146 -19.70 12.33 5.67
C LYS A 146 -20.44 11.55 4.58
N SER A 147 -20.33 10.24 4.63
CA SER A 147 -21.51 9.39 4.42
C SER A 147 -21.33 8.11 5.22
N GLY A 148 -21.89 8.13 6.43
CA GLY A 148 -22.32 6.89 7.06
C GLY A 148 -23.23 6.18 6.07
N PHE A 149 -22.82 4.98 5.66
CA PHE A 149 -23.67 4.11 4.87
C PHE A 149 -24.78 3.61 5.80
N ILE A 150 -25.92 4.31 5.76
CA ILE A 150 -27.17 3.82 6.34
C ILE A 150 -27.63 2.67 5.43
N MET A 151 -27.57 1.44 5.93
CA MET A 151 -28.37 0.36 5.37
C MET A 151 -29.85 0.69 5.57
N LYS A 152 -30.54 1.06 4.49
CA LYS A 152 -31.96 0.74 4.29
C LYS A 152 -31.95 -0.53 3.43
N LYS A 153 -32.68 -1.61 3.69
CA LYS A 153 -33.87 -1.82 4.51
C LYS A 153 -33.89 -3.31 4.91
#